data_AF-A0A7C2VAT6-F1
#
_entry.id   AF-A0A7C2VAT6-F1
#
_cell.length_a   1.000
_cell.length_b   1.000
_cell.length_c   1.000
_cell.angle_alpha   90.00
_cell.angle_beta   90.00
_cell.angle_gamma   90.00
#
_symmetry.space_group_name_H-M   'P 1'
#
loop_
_entity.id
_entity.type
_entity.pdbx_description
1 polymer ?
#
loop_
_entity_poly.entity_id
_entity_poly.type
_entity_poly.pdbx_seq_one_letter_code
_entity_poly.pdbx_strand_id
1 'polypeptide(L)'
;MDIQTAQERFAIWLASSRYRPHTRKRYCDTVAELVSFLVESASVSIDLEQITPQHIRSFVASLYQKGNAKRTIATKLSAARRFFRYCQQHQWCRRNPAAAISMPKLDKPLPAVLQQDEVTRALECIDRSTPWGLCLAALVELLYSSGMRISEALSLRCDSIDRATLSVRVIGKGGRQRIVLLGRRALDAIEQYLARRHELAVSPAEQALFVSPRGKPLRQPQAWRAVNALLTGISDAPRRSPHIFRHSFATHLLDRGADLQAVSELLGHASLRATQVYTHVSIERLRAAYQQAHPRAHDEKKQSPRAAHTNPASELPATSNQLSTTRS
;
A
#
# COMPACT_ATOMS: atom_id res chain seq x y z
N MET A 1 1.39 -44.23 0.35
CA MET A 1 0.31 -43.22 0.55
C MET A 1 0.14 -42.52 -0.77
N ASP A 2 -1.06 -42.48 -1.32
CA ASP A 2 -1.27 -41.84 -2.62
C ASP A 2 -1.29 -40.31 -2.53
N ILE A 3 -0.95 -39.66 -3.65
CA ILE A 3 -0.80 -38.21 -3.72
C ILE A 3 -2.13 -37.45 -3.57
N GLN A 4 -3.25 -38.03 -3.98
CA GLN A 4 -4.57 -37.38 -3.94
C GLN A 4 -5.09 -37.32 -2.49
N THR A 5 -5.00 -38.43 -1.76
CA THR A 5 -5.28 -38.49 -0.32
C THR A 5 -4.36 -37.54 0.45
N ALA A 6 -3.07 -37.47 0.08
CA ALA A 6 -2.14 -36.55 0.71
C ALA A 6 -2.49 -35.06 0.47
N GLN A 7 -2.97 -34.72 -0.73
CA GLN A 7 -3.47 -33.38 -1.06
C GLN A 7 -4.66 -32.99 -0.19
N GLU A 8 -5.64 -33.89 -0.03
CA GLU A 8 -6.82 -33.63 0.81
C GLU A 8 -6.42 -33.38 2.27
N ARG A 9 -5.57 -34.24 2.82
CA ARG A 9 -5.03 -34.07 4.19
C ARG A 9 -4.25 -32.76 4.33
N PHE A 10 -3.47 -32.39 3.33
CA PHE A 10 -2.74 -31.11 3.33
C PHE A 10 -3.68 -29.90 3.30
N ALA A 11 -4.79 -29.96 2.55
CA ALA A 11 -5.78 -28.90 2.52
C ALA A 11 -6.47 -28.72 3.88
N ILE A 12 -6.83 -29.83 4.54
CA ILE A 12 -7.40 -29.82 5.90
C ILE A 12 -6.39 -29.21 6.89
N TRP A 13 -5.14 -29.66 6.86
CA TRP A 13 -4.08 -29.11 7.71
C TRP A 13 -3.83 -27.61 7.45
N LEU A 14 -3.89 -27.16 6.19
CA LEU A 14 -3.76 -25.74 5.86
C LEU A 14 -4.88 -24.90 6.45
N ALA A 15 -6.10 -25.43 6.54
CA ALA A 15 -7.25 -24.74 7.12
C ALA A 15 -7.04 -24.42 8.61
N SER A 16 -6.37 -25.30 9.36
CA SER A 16 -6.02 -25.09 10.77
C SER A 16 -4.66 -24.39 10.99
N SER A 17 -3.86 -24.22 9.93
CA SER A 17 -2.53 -23.59 10.02
C SER A 17 -2.57 -22.09 10.33
N ARG A 18 -1.50 -21.52 10.91
CA ARG A 18 -1.38 -20.06 11.17
C ARG A 18 -1.15 -19.20 9.90
N TYR A 19 -1.18 -19.79 8.70
CA TYR A 19 -0.98 -19.03 7.47
C TYR A 19 -2.15 -18.06 7.20
N ARG A 20 -1.84 -16.94 6.53
CA ARG A 20 -2.86 -15.99 6.07
C ARG A 20 -3.79 -16.65 5.05
N PRO A 21 -5.07 -16.24 4.96
CA PRO A 21 -6.04 -16.83 4.03
C PRO A 21 -5.54 -16.90 2.58
N HIS A 22 -4.93 -15.83 2.06
CA HIS A 22 -4.37 -15.82 0.71
C HIS A 22 -3.21 -16.80 0.52
N THR A 23 -2.38 -17.03 1.55
CA THR A 23 -1.29 -18.01 1.50
C THR A 23 -1.85 -19.42 1.49
N ARG A 24 -2.87 -19.71 2.32
CA ARG A 24 -3.57 -21.00 2.34
C ARG A 24 -4.16 -21.30 0.97
N LYS A 25 -4.97 -20.38 0.42
CA LYS A 25 -5.57 -20.51 -0.91
C LYS A 25 -4.51 -20.78 -1.97
N ARG A 26 -3.45 -19.96 -2.03
CA ARG A 26 -2.38 -20.14 -3.01
C ARG A 26 -1.68 -21.50 -2.89
N TYR A 27 -1.46 -22.00 -1.67
CA TYR A 27 -0.85 -23.31 -1.47
C TYR A 27 -1.80 -24.43 -1.92
N CYS A 28 -3.09 -24.37 -1.56
CA CYS A 28 -4.08 -25.32 -2.05
C CYS A 28 -4.16 -25.31 -3.58
N ASP A 29 -4.33 -24.14 -4.20
CA ASP A 29 -4.46 -23.99 -5.66
C ASP A 29 -3.20 -24.54 -6.38
N THR A 30 -1.99 -24.28 -5.83
CA THR A 30 -0.75 -24.80 -6.41
C THR A 30 -0.60 -26.31 -6.26
N VAL A 31 -0.94 -26.86 -5.09
CA VAL A 31 -0.83 -28.31 -4.87
C VAL A 31 -1.82 -29.04 -5.74
N ALA A 32 -3.04 -28.52 -5.90
CA ALA A 32 -4.01 -29.09 -6.84
C ALA A 32 -3.46 -29.11 -8.27
N GLU A 33 -2.89 -28.00 -8.76
CA GLU A 33 -2.27 -27.96 -10.09
C GLU A 33 -1.09 -28.94 -10.25
N LEU A 34 -0.27 -29.09 -9.22
CA LEU A 34 0.83 -30.07 -9.21
C LEU A 34 0.28 -31.50 -9.27
N VAL A 35 -0.73 -31.84 -8.45
CA VAL A 35 -1.32 -33.18 -8.42
C VAL A 35 -1.97 -33.49 -9.76
N SER A 36 -2.76 -32.57 -10.31
CA SER A 36 -3.34 -32.72 -11.66
C SER A 36 -2.26 -32.96 -12.71
N PHE A 37 -1.17 -32.19 -12.71
CA PHE A 37 -0.07 -32.40 -13.65
C PHE A 37 0.57 -33.79 -13.52
N LEU A 38 0.78 -34.28 -12.29
CA LEU A 38 1.40 -35.58 -12.05
C LEU A 38 0.45 -36.72 -12.44
N VAL A 39 -0.83 -36.62 -12.10
CA VAL A 39 -1.84 -37.63 -12.43
C VAL A 39 -2.15 -37.63 -13.93
N GLU A 40 -2.21 -36.49 -14.61
CA GLU A 40 -2.37 -36.46 -16.08
C GLU A 40 -1.21 -37.17 -16.80
N SER A 41 -0.02 -37.14 -16.20
CA SER A 41 1.15 -37.85 -16.74
C SER A 41 1.22 -39.34 -16.39
N ALA A 42 0.30 -39.86 -15.56
CA ALA A 42 0.29 -41.25 -15.11
C ALA A 42 -1.11 -41.88 -15.19
N SER A 43 -1.23 -43.05 -15.82
CA SER A 43 -2.53 -43.73 -15.98
C SER A 43 -3.12 -44.31 -14.67
N VAL A 44 -2.40 -44.20 -13.54
CA VAL A 44 -2.78 -44.78 -12.23
C VAL A 44 -2.40 -43.80 -11.10
N SER A 45 -3.05 -43.92 -9.94
CA SER A 45 -2.71 -43.19 -8.72
C SER A 45 -1.23 -43.37 -8.34
N ILE A 46 -0.53 -42.26 -8.07
CA ILE A 46 0.91 -42.23 -7.82
C ILE A 46 1.18 -42.27 -6.31
N ASP A 47 1.98 -43.24 -5.86
CA ASP A 47 2.50 -43.23 -4.50
C ASP A 47 3.52 -42.09 -4.33
N LEU A 48 3.42 -41.34 -3.23
CA LEU A 48 4.32 -40.25 -2.90
C LEU A 48 5.81 -40.64 -2.95
N GLU A 49 6.18 -41.88 -2.62
CA GLU A 49 7.58 -42.35 -2.63
C GLU A 49 8.12 -42.52 -4.07
N GLN A 50 7.25 -42.68 -5.06
CA GLN A 50 7.63 -42.77 -6.48
C GLN A 50 7.88 -41.39 -7.10
N ILE A 51 7.52 -40.30 -6.40
CA ILE A 51 7.68 -38.96 -6.92
C ILE A 51 9.15 -38.55 -6.80
N THR A 52 9.84 -38.51 -7.94
CA THR A 52 11.24 -38.10 -8.04
C THR A 52 11.40 -36.59 -8.26
N PRO A 53 12.60 -36.03 -8.05
CA PRO A 53 12.92 -34.66 -8.48
C PRO A 53 12.66 -34.41 -9.97
N GLN A 54 12.73 -35.44 -10.82
CA GLN A 54 12.48 -35.28 -12.26
C GLN A 54 11.02 -34.89 -12.53
N HIS A 55 10.06 -35.48 -11.81
CA HIS A 55 8.65 -35.10 -11.93
C HIS A 55 8.41 -33.62 -11.57
N ILE A 56 9.10 -33.14 -10.53
CA ILE A 56 9.01 -31.73 -10.12
C ILE A 56 9.69 -30.82 -11.16
N ARG A 57 10.79 -31.24 -11.79
CA ARG A 57 11.39 -30.49 -12.92
C ARG A 57 10.44 -30.40 -14.11
N SER A 58 9.77 -31.49 -14.47
CA SER A 58 8.77 -31.50 -15.54
C SER A 58 7.61 -30.57 -15.24
N PHE A 59 7.13 -30.54 -13.99
CA PHE A 59 6.12 -29.58 -13.56
C PHE A 59 6.60 -28.13 -13.69
N VAL A 60 7.83 -27.83 -13.27
CA VAL A 60 8.40 -26.48 -13.42
C VAL A 60 8.55 -26.10 -14.90
N ALA A 61 8.95 -27.05 -15.76
CA ALA A 61 9.05 -26.83 -17.20
C ALA A 61 7.68 -26.53 -17.84
N SER A 62 6.61 -27.25 -17.44
CA SER A 62 5.26 -26.97 -17.94
C SER A 62 4.75 -25.59 -17.50
N LEU A 63 5.15 -25.12 -16.32
CA LEU A 63 4.84 -23.75 -15.88
C LEU A 63 5.51 -22.68 -16.77
N TYR A 64 6.75 -22.91 -17.20
CA TYR A 64 7.43 -22.04 -18.17
C TYR A 64 6.74 -22.07 -19.53
N GLN A 65 6.35 -23.25 -20.02
CA GLN A 65 5.62 -23.41 -21.29
C GLN A 65 4.26 -22.70 -21.27
N LYS A 66 3.57 -22.68 -20.12
CA LYS A 66 2.35 -21.89 -19.89
C LYS A 66 2.58 -20.38 -19.79
N GLY A 67 3.79 -19.87 -19.98
CA GLY A 67 4.12 -18.45 -19.92
C GLY A 67 4.10 -17.84 -18.52
N ASN A 68 4.19 -18.64 -17.46
CA ASN A 68 4.20 -18.10 -16.10
C ASN A 68 5.47 -17.28 -15.86
N ALA A 69 5.32 -16.09 -15.27
CA ALA A 69 6.47 -15.28 -14.85
C ALA A 69 7.35 -16.04 -13.83
N LYS A 70 8.68 -15.84 -13.88
CA LYS A 70 9.66 -16.47 -12.95
C LYS A 70 9.25 -16.39 -11.48
N ARG A 71 8.66 -15.26 -11.06
CA ARG A 71 8.15 -15.05 -9.69
C ARG A 71 6.96 -15.94 -9.33
N THR A 72 6.05 -16.15 -10.28
CA THR A 72 4.93 -17.09 -10.13
C THR A 72 5.46 -18.51 -9.98
N ILE A 73 6.40 -18.92 -10.83
CA ILE A 73 7.04 -20.23 -10.77
C ILE A 73 7.75 -20.45 -9.43
N ALA A 74 8.55 -19.48 -8.98
CA ALA A 74 9.22 -19.53 -7.67
C ALA A 74 8.21 -19.69 -6.52
N THR A 75 7.08 -18.99 -6.60
CA THR A 75 6.03 -19.09 -5.59
C THR A 75 5.35 -20.46 -5.61
N LYS A 76 5.08 -21.01 -6.80
CA LYS A 76 4.49 -22.35 -6.95
C LYS A 76 5.43 -23.44 -6.44
N LEU A 77 6.73 -23.36 -6.77
CA LEU A 77 7.74 -24.29 -6.26
C LEU A 77 7.89 -24.23 -4.73
N SER A 78 7.71 -23.05 -4.12
CA SER A 78 7.70 -22.91 -2.66
C SER A 78 6.50 -23.64 -2.02
N ALA A 79 5.34 -23.62 -2.65
CA ALA A 79 4.17 -24.36 -2.19
C ALA A 79 4.36 -25.88 -2.34
N ALA A 80 4.90 -26.34 -3.48
CA ALA A 80 5.25 -27.75 -3.70
C ALA A 80 6.25 -28.26 -2.64
N ARG A 81 7.30 -27.49 -2.33
CA ARG A 81 8.24 -27.80 -1.25
C ARG A 81 7.55 -27.89 0.12
N ARG A 82 6.58 -27.03 0.40
CA ARG A 82 5.85 -27.08 1.69
C ARG A 82 4.95 -28.32 1.78
N PHE A 83 4.30 -28.69 0.69
CA PHE A 83 3.48 -29.89 0.59
C PHE A 83 4.31 -31.17 0.84
N PHE A 84 5.43 -31.35 0.14
CA PHE A 84 6.28 -32.52 0.37
C PHE A 84 6.97 -32.51 1.73
N ARG A 85 7.23 -31.32 2.31
CA ARG A 85 7.70 -31.23 3.71
C ARG A 85 6.61 -31.72 4.67
N TYR A 86 5.35 -31.38 4.42
CA TYR A 86 4.23 -31.89 5.21
C TYR A 86 4.12 -33.42 5.08
N CYS A 87 4.19 -33.95 3.85
CA CYS A 87 4.17 -35.40 3.62
C CYS A 87 5.32 -36.12 4.34
N GLN A 88 6.52 -35.54 4.31
CA GLN A 88 7.69 -36.06 5.03
C GLN A 88 7.51 -36.03 6.56
N GLN A 89 6.92 -34.95 7.10
CA GLN A 89 6.62 -34.83 8.53
C GLN A 89 5.62 -35.89 9.01
N HIS A 90 4.74 -36.34 8.12
CA HIS A 90 3.80 -37.44 8.36
C HIS A 90 4.34 -38.82 7.94
N GLN A 91 5.62 -38.91 7.57
CA GLN A 91 6.29 -40.14 7.15
C GLN A 91 5.66 -40.83 5.92
N TRP A 92 4.92 -40.08 5.09
CA TRP A 92 4.31 -40.60 3.85
C TRP A 92 5.30 -40.65 2.68
N CYS A 93 6.39 -39.90 2.77
CA CYS A 93 7.54 -40.02 1.89
C CYS A 93 8.83 -39.80 2.67
N ARG A 94 9.91 -40.50 2.32
CA ARG A 94 11.20 -40.39 3.02
C ARG A 94 11.90 -39.07 2.73
N ARG A 95 11.75 -38.58 1.49
CA ARG A 95 12.44 -37.40 0.98
C ARG A 95 11.47 -36.39 0.40
N ASN A 96 11.88 -35.13 0.36
CA ASN A 96 11.14 -34.08 -0.33
C ASN A 96 11.69 -33.93 -1.75
N PRO A 97 10.99 -34.41 -2.80
CA PRO A 97 11.49 -34.34 -4.18
C PRO A 97 11.62 -32.91 -4.71
N ALA A 98 10.87 -31.96 -4.15
CA ALA A 98 10.93 -30.56 -4.53
C ALA A 98 12.10 -29.79 -3.87
N ALA A 99 12.78 -30.38 -2.86
CA ALA A 99 13.88 -29.72 -2.15
C ALA A 99 15.11 -29.51 -3.05
N ALA A 100 15.40 -30.46 -3.94
CA ALA A 100 16.55 -30.43 -4.83
C ALA A 100 16.38 -29.51 -6.05
N ILE A 101 15.18 -28.97 -6.29
CA ILE A 101 14.89 -28.17 -7.48
C ILE A 101 15.33 -26.73 -7.28
N SER A 102 16.27 -26.24 -8.08
CA SER A 102 16.71 -24.85 -8.03
C SER A 102 15.56 -23.88 -8.28
N MET A 103 15.50 -22.82 -7.49
CA MET A 103 14.53 -21.75 -7.67
C MET A 103 14.91 -20.92 -8.91
N PRO A 104 13.93 -20.42 -9.69
CA PRO A 104 14.20 -19.44 -10.74
C PRO A 104 14.98 -18.25 -10.17
N LYS A 105 16.08 -17.86 -10.81
CA LYS A 105 16.78 -16.61 -10.47
C LYS A 105 15.83 -15.45 -10.75
N LEU A 106 15.39 -14.79 -9.69
CA LEU A 106 14.55 -13.61 -9.79
C LEU A 106 15.45 -12.40 -9.99
N ASP A 107 15.25 -11.72 -11.10
CA ASP A 107 15.82 -10.40 -11.32
C ASP A 107 15.33 -9.49 -10.18
N LYS A 108 16.26 -8.77 -9.54
CA LYS A 108 15.96 -7.77 -8.51
C LYS A 108 15.93 -6.41 -9.20
N PRO A 109 14.79 -5.99 -9.79
CA PRO A 109 14.70 -4.61 -10.27
C PRO A 109 14.93 -3.69 -9.07
N LEU A 110 15.68 -2.62 -9.29
CA LEU A 110 15.77 -1.55 -8.31
C LEU A 110 14.34 -1.07 -8.01
N PRO A 111 13.97 -0.90 -6.73
CA PRO A 111 12.64 -0.42 -6.42
C PRO A 111 12.46 0.98 -7.02
N ALA A 112 11.36 1.19 -7.73
CA ALA A 112 11.09 2.49 -8.34
C ALA A 112 10.62 3.48 -7.27
N VAL A 113 11.13 4.71 -7.35
CA VAL A 113 10.77 5.85 -6.51
C VAL A 113 10.11 6.90 -7.41
N LEU A 114 8.97 7.44 -6.99
CA LEU A 114 8.45 8.69 -7.54
C LEU A 114 9.24 9.88 -7.01
N GLN A 115 9.64 10.77 -7.90
CA GLN A 115 10.11 12.11 -7.60
C GLN A 115 8.97 12.98 -7.02
N GLN A 116 9.31 14.07 -6.34
CA GLN A 116 8.30 14.92 -5.68
C GLN A 116 7.37 15.62 -6.68
N ASP A 117 7.88 16.02 -7.83
CA ASP A 117 7.09 16.60 -8.92
C ASP A 117 6.15 15.56 -9.53
N GLU A 118 6.57 14.30 -9.67
CA GLU A 118 5.70 13.19 -10.13
C GLU A 118 4.53 12.95 -9.17
N VAL A 119 4.77 13.00 -7.85
CA VAL A 119 3.70 12.91 -6.85
C VAL A 119 2.75 14.11 -6.95
N THR A 120 3.30 15.31 -7.17
CA THR A 120 2.51 16.54 -7.29
C THR A 120 1.61 16.49 -8.52
N ARG A 121 2.19 16.15 -9.69
CA ARG A 121 1.45 15.92 -10.95
C ARG A 121 0.37 14.85 -10.78
N ALA A 122 0.70 13.73 -10.12
CA ALA A 122 -0.28 12.68 -9.84
C ALA A 122 -1.47 13.18 -9.03
N LEU A 123 -1.26 14.06 -8.05
CA LEU A 123 -2.36 14.62 -7.26
C LEU A 123 -3.15 15.70 -8.01
N GLU A 124 -2.52 16.43 -8.92
CA GLU A 124 -3.14 17.47 -9.77
C GLU A 124 -3.99 16.88 -10.89
N CYS A 125 -3.63 15.71 -11.43
CA CYS A 125 -4.41 15.01 -12.45
C CYS A 125 -5.72 14.39 -11.91
N ILE A 126 -5.95 14.39 -10.60
CA ILE A 126 -7.17 13.82 -10.01
C ILE A 126 -8.30 14.85 -10.11
N ASP A 127 -9.40 14.46 -10.76
CA ASP A 127 -10.61 15.27 -10.83
C ASP A 127 -11.33 15.36 -9.46
N ARG A 128 -11.01 16.41 -8.70
CA ARG A 128 -11.58 16.68 -7.38
C ARG A 128 -13.01 17.25 -7.42
N SER A 129 -13.59 17.45 -8.61
CA SER A 129 -15.01 17.81 -8.72
C SER A 129 -15.92 16.63 -8.38
N THR A 130 -15.40 15.39 -8.42
CA THR A 130 -16.15 14.18 -8.09
C THR A 130 -15.84 13.66 -6.68
N PRO A 131 -16.81 13.07 -5.96
CA PRO A 131 -16.56 12.42 -4.67
C PRO A 131 -15.55 11.26 -4.76
N TRP A 132 -15.52 10.56 -5.90
CA TRP A 132 -14.54 9.51 -6.15
C TRP A 132 -13.13 10.06 -6.35
N GLY A 133 -12.98 11.18 -7.07
CA GLY A 133 -11.68 11.85 -7.19
C GLY A 133 -11.18 12.36 -5.84
N LEU A 134 -12.04 12.94 -5.00
CA LEU A 134 -11.66 13.29 -3.63
C LEU A 134 -11.22 12.07 -2.81
N CYS A 135 -11.92 10.94 -2.92
CA CYS A 135 -11.52 9.68 -2.30
C CYS A 135 -10.11 9.24 -2.74
N LEU A 136 -9.84 9.28 -4.05
CA LEU A 136 -8.55 8.91 -4.61
C LEU A 136 -7.44 9.87 -4.18
N ALA A 137 -7.70 11.18 -4.18
CA ALA A 137 -6.75 12.20 -3.74
C ALA A 137 -6.39 12.02 -2.26
N ALA A 138 -7.39 11.83 -1.40
CA ALA A 138 -7.19 11.53 0.01
C ALA A 138 -6.37 10.25 0.23
N LEU A 139 -6.66 9.18 -0.52
CA LEU A 139 -5.91 7.93 -0.43
C LEU A 139 -4.45 8.09 -0.85
N VAL A 140 -4.19 8.76 -1.98
CA VAL A 140 -2.83 8.97 -2.50
C VAL A 140 -2.02 9.87 -1.57
N GLU A 141 -2.60 10.99 -1.13
CA GLU A 141 -1.95 11.92 -0.21
C GLU A 141 -1.65 11.25 1.13
N LEU A 142 -2.57 10.43 1.66
CA LEU A 142 -2.35 9.64 2.87
C LEU A 142 -1.21 8.63 2.70
N LEU A 143 -1.18 7.88 1.61
CA LEU A 143 -0.14 6.88 1.34
C LEU A 143 1.24 7.53 1.24
N TYR A 144 1.34 8.65 0.53
CA TYR A 144 2.59 9.38 0.37
C TYR A 144 3.03 10.06 1.67
N SER A 145 2.13 10.77 2.36
CA SER A 145 2.47 11.54 3.56
C SER A 145 2.85 10.68 4.77
N SER A 146 2.47 9.41 4.80
CA SER A 146 2.61 8.55 5.98
C SER A 146 3.43 7.28 5.76
N GLY A 147 3.67 6.89 4.51
CA GLY A 147 4.33 5.63 4.16
C GLY A 147 3.57 4.37 4.61
N MET A 148 2.30 4.47 5.02
CA MET A 148 1.53 3.29 5.45
C MET A 148 1.27 2.32 4.31
N ARG A 149 0.98 1.06 4.64
CA ARG A 149 0.58 0.07 3.61
C ARG A 149 -0.83 0.38 3.15
N ILE A 150 -1.12 0.14 1.87
CA ILE A 150 -2.50 0.31 1.38
C ILE A 150 -3.52 -0.55 2.10
N SER A 151 -3.16 -1.75 2.54
CA SER A 151 -4.08 -2.55 3.37
C SER A 151 -4.39 -1.89 4.72
N GLU A 152 -3.45 -1.13 5.27
CA GLU A 152 -3.65 -0.37 6.52
C GLU A 152 -4.57 0.82 6.24
N ALA A 153 -4.30 1.59 5.17
CA ALA A 153 -5.14 2.72 4.75
C ALA A 153 -6.60 2.31 4.48
N LEU A 154 -6.81 1.22 3.75
CA LEU A 154 -8.15 0.71 3.42
C LEU A 154 -8.87 0.06 4.62
N SER A 155 -8.17 -0.19 5.73
CA SER A 155 -8.79 -0.68 6.97
C SER A 155 -9.17 0.44 7.93
N LEU A 156 -8.84 1.69 7.61
CA LEU A 156 -9.20 2.84 8.45
C LEU A 156 -10.70 3.06 8.44
N ARG A 157 -11.19 3.59 9.56
CA ARG A 157 -12.55 4.06 9.75
C ARG A 157 -12.59 5.58 9.80
N CYS A 158 -13.77 6.17 9.63
CA CYS A 158 -13.97 7.62 9.72
C CYS A 158 -13.51 8.22 11.08
N ASP A 159 -13.55 7.42 12.14
CA ASP A 159 -13.16 7.77 13.51
C ASP A 159 -11.67 7.45 13.83
N SER A 160 -10.90 6.93 12.88
CA SER A 160 -9.54 6.43 13.16
C SER A 160 -8.48 7.52 13.33
N ILE A 161 -8.76 8.74 12.88
CA ILE A 161 -7.77 9.82 12.83
C ILE A 161 -7.92 10.72 14.06
N ASP A 162 -6.84 10.83 14.82
CA ASP A 162 -6.69 11.84 15.85
C ASP A 162 -6.18 13.13 15.20
N ARG A 163 -7.08 14.12 15.11
CA ARG A 163 -6.83 15.43 14.51
C ARG A 163 -5.88 16.29 15.34
N ALA A 164 -5.95 16.18 16.66
CA ALA A 164 -5.11 16.98 17.56
C ALA A 164 -3.65 16.56 17.46
N THR A 165 -3.40 15.25 17.31
CA THR A 165 -2.04 14.72 17.24
C THR A 165 -1.54 14.46 15.81
N LEU A 166 -2.39 14.67 14.80
CA LEU A 166 -2.16 14.30 13.40
C LEU A 166 -1.65 12.87 13.26
N SER A 167 -2.38 11.92 13.87
CA SER A 167 -1.94 10.54 13.93
C SER A 167 -3.08 9.53 13.78
N VAL A 168 -2.72 8.30 13.42
CA VAL A 168 -3.65 7.19 13.29
C VAL A 168 -3.02 5.91 13.82
N ARG A 169 -3.83 5.11 14.54
CA ARG A 169 -3.41 3.78 15.03
C ARG A 169 -3.74 2.73 13.97
N VAL A 170 -2.73 2.01 13.49
CA VAL A 170 -2.91 0.95 12.48
C VAL A 170 -2.47 -0.41 13.00
N ILE A 171 -3.13 -1.47 12.51
CA ILE A 171 -2.78 -2.86 12.80
C ILE A 171 -1.94 -3.43 11.65
N GLY A 172 -0.66 -3.66 11.91
CA GLY A 172 0.29 -4.22 10.96
C GLY A 172 0.26 -5.76 10.85
N LYS A 173 1.16 -6.29 10.03
CA LYS A 173 1.32 -7.74 9.83
C LYS A 173 1.66 -8.42 11.17
N GLY A 174 0.79 -9.32 11.61
CA GLY A 174 0.98 -10.09 12.84
C GLY A 174 0.14 -9.59 14.01
N GLY A 175 -0.78 -8.64 13.78
CA GLY A 175 -1.64 -8.08 14.84
C GLY A 175 -0.96 -6.98 15.64
N ARG A 176 0.27 -6.59 15.29
CA ARG A 176 1.02 -5.54 15.98
C ARG A 176 0.47 -4.16 15.62
N GLN A 177 0.10 -3.38 16.63
CA GLN A 177 -0.32 -2.00 16.46
C GLN A 177 0.89 -1.08 16.35
N ARG A 178 0.77 -0.01 15.56
CA ARG A 178 1.70 1.14 15.60
C ARG A 178 0.95 2.44 15.35
N ILE A 179 1.52 3.53 15.81
CA ILE A 179 1.05 4.88 15.47
C ILE A 179 1.71 5.26 14.14
N VAL A 180 0.93 5.86 13.26
CA VAL A 180 1.40 6.44 12.01
C VAL A 180 1.09 7.92 12.05
N LEU A 181 2.12 8.74 11.79
CA LEU A 181 1.99 10.18 11.70
C LEU A 181 1.42 10.58 10.33
N LEU A 182 0.63 11.64 10.33
CA LEU A 182 -0.02 12.22 9.17
C LEU A 182 0.53 13.62 8.94
N GLY A 183 0.68 14.00 7.66
CA GLY A 183 0.89 15.40 7.29
C GLY A 183 -0.44 16.15 7.22
N ARG A 184 -0.44 17.47 7.40
CA ARG A 184 -1.65 18.30 7.29
C ARG A 184 -2.37 18.13 5.96
N ARG A 185 -1.62 18.12 4.86
CA ARG A 185 -2.19 17.88 3.51
C ARG A 185 -2.97 16.57 3.41
N ALA A 186 -2.55 15.52 4.12
CA ALA A 186 -3.31 14.28 4.16
C ALA A 186 -4.60 14.43 4.96
N LEU A 187 -4.58 15.15 6.08
CA LEU A 187 -5.79 15.48 6.83
C LEU A 187 -6.74 16.34 5.98
N ASP A 188 -6.25 17.42 5.37
CA ASP A 188 -7.05 18.32 4.54
C ASP A 188 -7.72 17.56 3.38
N ALA A 189 -6.98 16.70 2.69
CA ALA A 189 -7.53 15.87 1.62
C ALA A 189 -8.60 14.90 2.13
N ILE A 190 -8.40 14.31 3.31
CA ILE A 190 -9.38 13.44 3.96
C ILE A 190 -10.63 14.22 4.37
N GLU A 191 -10.49 15.43 4.89
CA GLU A 191 -11.64 16.26 5.30
C GLU A 191 -12.46 16.73 4.10
N GLN A 192 -11.81 17.15 3.01
CA GLN A 192 -12.48 17.45 1.75
C GLN A 192 -13.26 16.24 1.22
N TYR A 193 -12.66 15.04 1.30
CA TYR A 193 -13.34 13.81 0.95
C TYR A 193 -14.52 13.49 1.88
N LEU A 194 -14.34 13.56 3.20
CA LEU A 194 -15.38 13.26 4.18
C LEU A 194 -16.59 14.18 4.02
N ALA A 195 -16.38 15.46 3.69
CA ALA A 195 -17.45 16.41 3.42
C ALA A 195 -18.39 15.95 2.29
N ARG A 196 -17.86 15.25 1.28
CA ARG A 196 -18.61 14.78 0.10
C ARG A 196 -18.79 13.26 0.02
N ARG A 197 -18.32 12.52 1.03
CA ARG A 197 -18.39 11.04 1.06
C ARG A 197 -19.82 10.53 0.98
N HIS A 198 -20.78 11.27 1.52
CA HIS A 198 -22.20 10.95 1.49
C HIS A 198 -22.83 11.00 0.09
N GLU A 199 -22.19 11.67 -0.88
CA GLU A 199 -22.62 11.68 -2.29
C GLU A 199 -22.31 10.36 -3.01
N LEU A 200 -21.47 9.50 -2.43
CA LEU A 200 -21.30 8.12 -2.88
C LEU A 200 -22.49 7.27 -2.40
N ALA A 201 -22.73 6.12 -3.02
CA ALA A 201 -23.83 5.20 -2.65
C ALA A 201 -23.63 4.49 -1.29
N VAL A 202 -23.05 5.19 -0.31
CA VAL A 202 -22.62 4.70 0.99
C VAL A 202 -23.79 4.65 1.97
N SER A 203 -23.87 3.56 2.72
CA SER A 203 -24.84 3.46 3.82
C SER A 203 -24.41 4.35 4.99
N PRO A 204 -25.34 5.01 5.71
CA PRO A 204 -25.02 5.72 6.95
C PRO A 204 -24.32 4.86 8.01
N ALA A 205 -24.55 3.54 7.99
CA ALA A 205 -23.91 2.60 8.91
C ALA A 205 -22.46 2.24 8.52
N GLU A 206 -22.02 2.55 7.29
CA GLU A 206 -20.70 2.18 6.80
C GLU A 206 -19.63 3.12 7.38
N GLN A 207 -18.74 2.54 8.19
CA GLN A 207 -17.71 3.24 8.94
C GLN A 207 -16.34 3.26 8.25
N ALA A 208 -16.14 2.48 7.19
CA ALA A 208 -14.88 2.47 6.44
C ALA A 208 -14.57 3.86 5.91
N LEU A 209 -13.35 4.36 6.16
CA LEU A 209 -12.93 5.69 5.71
C LEU A 209 -13.07 5.78 4.18
N PHE A 210 -12.41 4.89 3.46
CA PHE A 210 -12.43 4.84 2.00
C PHE A 210 -13.49 3.87 1.48
N VAL A 211 -14.43 4.39 0.67
CA VAL A 211 -15.44 3.59 -0.01
C VAL A 211 -15.34 3.71 -1.53
N SER A 212 -15.77 2.66 -2.22
CA SER A 212 -15.92 2.61 -3.67
C SER A 212 -17.08 3.49 -4.15
N PRO A 213 -17.21 3.78 -5.46
CA PRO A 213 -18.37 4.51 -6.00
C PRO A 213 -19.72 3.88 -5.66
N ARG A 214 -19.75 2.56 -5.45
CA ARG A 214 -20.93 1.79 -5.03
C ARG A 214 -21.16 1.81 -3.50
N GLY A 215 -20.43 2.66 -2.77
CA GLY A 215 -20.54 2.83 -1.32
C GLY A 215 -20.10 1.66 -0.45
N LYS A 216 -19.54 0.59 -1.05
CA LYS A 216 -18.92 -0.51 -0.32
C LYS A 216 -17.47 -0.18 0.05
N PRO A 217 -16.91 -0.77 1.14
CA PRO A 217 -15.52 -0.57 1.51
C PRO A 217 -14.58 -0.77 0.33
N LEU A 218 -13.67 0.19 0.11
CA LEU A 218 -12.78 0.17 -1.03
C LEU A 218 -11.82 -1.02 -0.92
N ARG A 219 -11.84 -1.90 -1.92
CA ARG A 219 -11.03 -3.13 -1.92
C ARG A 219 -9.67 -2.89 -2.56
N GLN A 220 -8.66 -3.61 -2.07
CA GLN A 220 -7.27 -3.50 -2.54
C GLN A 220 -7.12 -3.61 -4.08
N PRO A 221 -7.77 -4.54 -4.80
CA PRO A 221 -7.64 -4.61 -6.25
C PRO A 221 -8.20 -3.38 -6.98
N GLN A 222 -9.25 -2.76 -6.45
CA GLN A 222 -9.84 -1.54 -7.04
C GLN A 222 -8.93 -0.34 -6.82
N ALA A 223 -8.44 -0.16 -5.60
CA ALA A 223 -7.51 0.91 -5.28
C ALA A 223 -6.18 0.78 -6.05
N TRP A 224 -5.69 -0.46 -6.26
CA TRP A 224 -4.52 -0.71 -7.10
C TRP A 224 -4.73 -0.28 -8.54
N ARG A 225 -5.89 -0.61 -9.13
CA ARG A 225 -6.22 -0.20 -10.49
C ARG A 225 -6.32 1.32 -10.62
N ALA A 226 -6.97 1.99 -9.65
CA ALA A 226 -7.07 3.45 -9.65
C ALA A 226 -5.70 4.13 -9.54
N VAL A 227 -4.85 3.68 -8.61
CA VAL A 227 -3.48 4.20 -8.47
C VAL A 227 -2.62 3.93 -9.70
N ASN A 228 -2.72 2.74 -10.30
CA ASN A 228 -1.97 2.40 -11.50
C ASN A 228 -2.39 3.28 -12.69
N ALA A 229 -3.69 3.47 -12.88
CA ALA A 229 -4.22 4.36 -13.90
C ALA A 229 -3.75 5.81 -13.67
N LEU A 230 -3.78 6.28 -12.42
CA LEU A 230 -3.31 7.62 -12.08
C LEU A 230 -1.85 7.87 -12.45
N LEU A 231 -0.98 6.89 -12.15
CA LEU A 231 0.46 7.02 -12.41
C LEU A 231 0.83 6.75 -13.87
N THR A 232 -0.13 6.37 -14.71
CA THR A 232 0.12 6.10 -16.13
C THR A 232 0.28 7.42 -16.87
N GLY A 233 1.40 7.58 -17.58
CA GLY A 233 1.77 8.84 -18.25
C GLY A 233 2.45 9.87 -17.33
N ILE A 234 2.56 9.60 -16.03
CA ILE A 234 3.24 10.49 -15.07
C ILE A 234 4.63 9.98 -14.72
N SER A 235 4.76 8.66 -14.49
CA SER A 235 6.02 8.04 -14.10
C SER A 235 6.34 6.86 -15.00
N ASP A 236 7.60 6.76 -15.44
CA ASP A 236 8.14 5.63 -16.19
C ASP A 236 8.52 4.44 -15.30
N ALA A 237 8.22 4.52 -14.01
CA ALA A 237 8.44 3.43 -13.08
C ALA A 237 7.84 2.11 -13.60
N PRO A 238 8.62 1.01 -13.68
CA PRO A 238 8.15 -0.27 -14.20
C PRO A 238 7.04 -0.91 -13.35
N ARG A 239 6.78 -0.38 -12.13
CA ARG A 239 5.71 -0.84 -11.22
C ARG A 239 4.96 0.33 -10.58
N ARG A 240 3.94 0.81 -11.30
CA ARG A 240 2.95 1.78 -10.83
C ARG A 240 1.96 1.13 -9.86
N SER A 241 2.33 1.02 -8.59
CA SER A 241 1.51 0.39 -7.55
C SER A 241 1.56 1.19 -6.26
N PRO A 242 0.61 1.03 -5.31
CA PRO A 242 0.61 1.77 -4.05
C PRO A 242 1.89 1.66 -3.22
N HIS A 243 2.70 0.62 -3.45
CA HIS A 243 4.00 0.47 -2.80
C HIS A 243 5.02 1.53 -3.20
N ILE A 244 4.86 2.16 -4.37
CA ILE A 244 5.76 3.19 -4.87
C ILE A 244 5.74 4.42 -3.96
N PHE A 245 4.56 4.84 -3.48
CA PHE A 245 4.42 5.96 -2.54
C PHE A 245 5.15 5.71 -1.23
N ARG A 246 5.08 4.48 -0.71
CA ARG A 246 5.81 4.10 0.50
C ARG A 246 7.32 4.12 0.29
N HIS A 247 7.79 3.70 -0.90
CA HIS A 247 9.22 3.75 -1.19
C HIS A 247 9.71 5.18 -1.41
N SER A 248 8.93 6.02 -2.08
CA SER A 248 9.17 7.46 -2.18
C SER A 248 9.20 8.14 -0.82
N PHE A 249 8.25 7.85 0.06
CA PHE A 249 8.24 8.37 1.43
C PHE A 249 9.56 8.03 2.15
N ALA A 250 9.99 6.77 2.09
CA ALA A 250 11.22 6.32 2.74
C ALA A 250 12.46 7.02 2.16
N THR A 251 12.55 7.06 0.83
CA THR A 251 13.69 7.62 0.11
C THR A 251 13.79 9.13 0.34
N HIS A 252 12.69 9.86 0.19
CA HIS A 252 12.66 11.31 0.40
C HIS A 252 12.95 11.75 1.84
N LEU A 253 12.64 10.92 2.83
CA LEU A 253 13.05 11.16 4.21
C LEU A 253 14.57 11.00 4.36
N LEU A 254 15.13 9.91 3.83
CA LEU A 254 16.57 9.64 3.90
C LEU A 254 17.37 10.70 3.13
N ASP A 255 16.94 11.09 1.94
CA ASP A 255 17.58 12.11 1.11
C ASP A 255 17.63 13.48 1.79
N ARG A 256 16.70 13.74 2.73
CA ARG A 256 16.64 14.97 3.54
C ARG A 256 17.24 14.81 4.93
N GLY A 257 18.04 13.76 5.14
CA GLY A 257 18.83 13.56 6.34
C GLY A 257 18.07 12.94 7.52
N ALA A 258 16.91 12.32 7.28
CA ALA A 258 16.25 11.55 8.34
C ALA A 258 17.12 10.35 8.75
N ASP A 259 17.19 10.11 10.06
CA ASP A 259 17.83 8.93 10.63
C ASP A 259 17.14 7.64 10.12
N LEU A 260 17.94 6.69 9.61
CA LEU A 260 17.45 5.42 9.07
C LEU A 260 16.63 4.63 10.10
N GLN A 261 17.00 4.72 11.38
CA GLN A 261 16.26 4.07 12.45
C GLN A 261 14.86 4.71 12.60
N ALA A 262 14.78 6.05 12.63
CA ALA A 262 13.51 6.76 12.66
C ALA A 262 12.61 6.44 11.45
N VAL A 263 13.18 6.36 10.23
CA VAL A 263 12.43 5.96 9.02
C VAL A 263 11.90 4.53 9.13
N SER A 264 12.72 3.60 9.64
CA SER A 264 12.33 2.19 9.84
C SER A 264 11.19 2.03 10.84
N GLU A 265 11.24 2.81 11.93
CA GLU A 265 10.20 2.87 12.96
C GLU A 265 8.88 3.43 12.41
N LEU A 266 8.91 4.57 11.70
CA LEU A 266 7.72 5.15 11.02
C LEU A 266 7.04 4.14 10.08
N LEU A 267 7.85 3.40 9.34
CA LEU A 267 7.39 2.39 8.38
C LEU A 267 6.93 1.08 9.05
N GLY A 268 7.26 0.86 10.32
CA GLY A 268 6.89 -0.35 11.06
C GLY A 268 7.55 -1.62 10.52
N HIS A 269 8.85 -1.56 10.20
CA HIS A 269 9.63 -2.75 9.85
C HIS A 269 9.96 -3.58 11.11
N ALA A 270 9.69 -4.89 11.03
CA ALA A 270 9.66 -5.79 12.18
C ALA A 270 11.04 -6.29 12.68
N SER A 271 12.15 -5.81 12.11
CA SER A 271 13.52 -6.15 12.52
C SER A 271 14.32 -4.85 12.56
N LEU A 272 14.42 -4.19 13.72
CA LEU A 272 15.60 -4.38 14.59
C LEU A 272 15.37 -4.21 16.11
N ARG A 273 14.12 -4.29 16.60
CA ARG A 273 13.76 -4.71 17.98
C ARG A 273 12.25 -4.58 18.11
N ALA A 274 11.56 -5.71 17.99
CA ALA A 274 10.13 -5.75 18.30
C ALA A 274 9.94 -5.31 19.76
N THR A 275 9.03 -4.37 19.98
CA THR A 275 8.58 -3.85 21.29
C THR A 275 9.52 -2.82 21.95
N GLN A 276 9.70 -1.67 21.30
CA GLN A 276 9.67 -0.44 22.09
C GLN A 276 8.20 -0.06 22.26
N VAL A 277 7.74 -0.08 23.51
CA VAL A 277 6.52 0.62 23.90
C VAL A 277 6.71 2.05 23.39
N TYR A 278 5.85 2.52 22.48
CA TYR A 278 5.89 3.90 22.02
C TYR A 278 5.56 4.78 23.22
N THR A 279 6.58 5.27 23.92
CA THR A 279 6.45 6.30 24.95
C THR A 279 6.26 7.65 24.27
N HIS A 280 5.74 8.66 24.99
CA HIS A 280 5.59 10.01 24.43
C HIS A 280 6.90 10.55 23.82
N VAL A 281 8.05 10.26 24.46
CA VAL A 281 9.39 10.63 23.98
C VAL A 281 9.71 10.00 22.61
N SER A 282 9.32 8.74 22.37
CA SER A 282 9.52 8.09 21.07
C SER A 282 8.67 8.73 19.97
N ILE A 283 7.44 9.16 20.30
CA ILE A 283 6.52 9.80 19.35
C ILE A 283 7.03 11.20 18.98
N GLU A 284 7.53 11.96 19.96
CA GLU A 284 8.13 13.27 19.74
C GLU A 284 9.37 13.20 18.85
N ARG A 285 10.26 12.22 19.08
CA ARG A 285 11.42 11.98 18.21
C ARG A 285 10.99 11.64 16.78
N LEU A 286 9.99 10.78 16.60
CA LEU A 286 9.47 10.42 15.28
C LEU A 286 8.82 11.62 14.58
N ARG A 287 8.09 12.45 15.34
CA ARG A 287 7.51 13.70 14.84
C ARG A 287 8.58 14.69 14.42
N ALA A 288 9.64 14.86 15.21
CA ALA A 288 10.77 15.73 14.87
C ALA A 288 11.48 15.26 13.60
N ALA A 289 11.75 13.94 13.46
CA ALA A 289 12.37 13.38 12.26
C ALA A 289 11.48 13.56 11.02
N TYR A 290 10.17 13.34 11.15
CA TYR A 290 9.21 13.62 10.07
C TYR A 290 9.18 15.11 9.72
N GLN A 291 9.09 15.98 10.73
CA GLN A 291 9.04 17.43 10.55
C GLN A 291 10.28 17.98 9.89
N GLN A 292 11.46 17.47 10.26
CA GLN A 292 12.73 17.87 9.67
C GLN A 292 12.85 17.47 8.20
N ALA A 293 12.39 16.26 7.83
CA ALA A 293 12.82 15.63 6.59
C ALA A 293 11.70 15.35 5.58
N HIS A 294 10.41 15.33 5.94
CA HIS A 294 9.38 15.01 4.95
C HIS A 294 8.98 16.25 4.13
N PRO A 295 8.88 16.18 2.78
CA PRO A 295 8.49 17.34 1.97
C PRO A 295 7.11 17.91 2.35
N ARG A 296 6.19 17.07 2.83
CA ARG A 296 4.85 17.50 3.29
C ARG A 296 4.83 18.11 4.69
N ALA A 297 5.94 18.12 5.42
CA ALA A 297 5.99 18.68 6.76
C ALA A 297 6.28 20.19 6.81
N HIS A 298 7.03 20.72 5.83
CA HIS A 298 7.46 22.13 5.80
C HIS A 298 6.54 23.06 5.00
N ASP A 299 5.53 22.52 4.33
CA ASP A 299 4.60 23.30 3.51
C ASP A 299 3.71 24.26 4.35
N GLU A 300 3.76 24.19 5.68
CA GLU A 300 3.09 25.13 6.60
C GLU A 300 3.49 26.60 6.37
N LYS A 301 4.71 26.88 5.86
CA LYS A 301 5.21 28.27 5.73
C LYS A 301 4.86 29.00 4.43
N LYS A 302 4.24 28.33 3.44
CA LYS A 302 3.94 28.97 2.13
C LYS A 302 2.50 29.50 1.98
N GLN A 303 1.69 29.48 3.03
CA GLN A 303 0.34 30.06 3.01
C GLN A 303 0.13 31.13 4.09
N SER A 304 0.55 32.38 3.81
CA SER A 304 -0.18 33.66 4.08
C SER A 304 0.78 34.88 4.13
N PRO A 305 0.34 36.13 3.87
CA PRO A 305 -1.04 36.59 3.65
C PRO A 305 -1.25 37.40 2.34
N ARG A 306 -2.46 37.34 1.79
CA ARG A 306 -3.01 38.28 0.79
C ARG A 306 -4.32 38.78 1.43
N ALA A 307 -4.62 40.04 1.68
CA ALA A 307 -3.93 41.31 1.55
C ALA A 307 -4.54 42.26 2.61
N ALA A 308 -3.74 43.14 3.20
CA ALA A 308 -4.22 44.31 3.93
C ALA A 308 -3.33 45.49 3.58
N HIS A 309 -3.70 46.24 2.54
CA HIS A 309 -3.28 47.61 2.25
C HIS A 309 -4.56 48.33 1.82
N THR A 310 -5.23 49.03 2.73
CA THR A 310 -5.18 50.49 2.93
C THR A 310 -5.40 51.29 1.65
N ASN A 311 -6.57 51.93 1.57
CA ASN A 311 -6.73 53.19 0.86
C ASN A 311 -7.84 54.02 1.53
N PRO A 312 -7.51 55.12 2.21
CA PRO A 312 -8.40 56.27 2.29
C PRO A 312 -7.69 57.48 1.68
N ALA A 313 -8.21 57.95 0.56
CA ALA A 313 -7.98 59.30 0.04
C ALA A 313 -9.38 59.80 -0.35
N SER A 314 -9.84 61.00 0.01
CA SER A 314 -9.12 62.26 0.05
C SER A 314 -9.91 63.30 0.85
N GLU A 315 -9.18 64.10 1.64
CA GLU A 315 -9.64 65.35 2.23
C GLU A 315 -9.70 66.48 1.19
N LEU A 316 -10.61 67.41 1.46
CA LEU A 316 -10.81 68.71 0.81
C LEU A 316 -9.53 69.57 0.78
N PRO A 317 -9.51 70.61 -0.07
CA PRO A 317 -9.27 71.92 0.49
C PRO A 317 -10.32 72.95 0.03
N ALA A 318 -10.78 73.76 0.98
CA ALA A 318 -11.41 75.04 0.73
C ALA A 318 -10.35 76.14 0.81
N THR A 319 -10.28 77.02 -0.18
CA THR A 319 -10.13 78.47 0.02
C THR A 319 -10.38 79.23 -1.29
N SER A 320 -11.28 80.21 -1.17
CA SER A 320 -11.66 81.25 -2.12
C SER A 320 -10.46 81.94 -2.80
N ASN A 321 -10.62 82.45 -4.03
CA ASN A 321 -11.03 83.85 -4.24
C ASN A 321 -11.20 84.24 -5.74
N GLN A 322 -12.25 85.04 -5.96
CA GLN A 322 -12.37 86.16 -6.92
C GLN A 322 -12.65 85.94 -8.43
N LEU A 323 -13.87 86.36 -8.77
CA LEU A 323 -14.21 87.41 -9.76
C LEU A 323 -14.28 87.05 -11.26
N SER A 324 -15.50 87.14 -11.80
CA SER A 324 -15.92 88.06 -12.89
C SER A 324 -16.74 87.42 -14.03
N THR A 325 -17.99 87.91 -14.15
CA THR A 325 -18.65 88.39 -15.39
C THR A 325 -19.12 87.43 -16.50
N THR A 326 -20.46 87.25 -16.54
CA THR A 326 -21.42 87.53 -17.64
C THR A 326 -21.35 86.85 -19.03
N ARG A 327 -22.56 86.49 -19.51
CA ARG A 327 -23.05 86.27 -20.90
C ARG A 327 -22.61 84.94 -21.53
N SER A 328 -23.46 84.15 -22.20
CA SER A 328 -24.80 84.32 -22.81
C SER A 328 -25.55 83.00 -22.78
#